data_AF-A0A829PH36-F1
#
_entry.id   AF-A0A829PH36-F1
#
_cell.length_a   1.000
_cell.length_b   1.000
_cell.length_c   1.000
_cell.angle_alpha   90.00
_cell.angle_beta   90.00
_cell.angle_gamma   90.00
#
_symmetry.space_group_name_H-M   'P 1'
#
loop_
_entity.id
_entity.type
_entity.pdbx_description
1 polymer ?
#
loop_
_entity_poly.entity_id
_entity_poly.type
_entity_poly.pdbx_seq_one_letter_code
_entity_poly.pdbx_strand_id
1 'polypeptide(L)' 'MSVADIRTAIKELSIRADLAEREGRDEDARELRERVRGYQEELARRP' A
#
# COMPACT_ATOMS: atom_id res chain seq x y z
N MET A 1 -12.75 4.84 7.41
CA MET A 1 -11.60 5.70 7.05
C MET A 1 -12.05 6.82 6.12
N SER A 2 -11.44 7.98 6.25
CA SER A 2 -11.57 9.08 5.29
C SER A 2 -10.72 8.81 4.03
N VAL A 3 -10.96 9.57 2.95
CA VAL A 3 -10.10 9.56 1.75
C VAL A 3 -8.66 9.95 2.09
N ALA A 4 -8.48 10.88 3.03
CA ALA A 4 -7.16 11.30 3.49
C ALA A 4 -6.43 10.15 4.19
N ASP A 5 -7.11 9.41 5.06
CA ASP A 5 -6.52 8.26 5.76
C ASP A 5 -6.09 7.16 4.78
N ILE A 6 -6.91 6.88 3.75
CA ILE A 6 -6.60 5.87 2.73
C ILE A 6 -5.35 6.27 1.93
N ARG A 7 -5.23 7.53 1.54
CA ARG A 7 -4.06 8.04 0.82
C ARG A 7 -2.80 7.96 1.67
N THR A 8 -2.90 8.30 2.96
CA THR A 8 -1.79 8.16 3.91
C THR A 8 -1.37 6.69 4.05
N ALA A 9 -2.33 5.78 4.21
CA ALA A 9 -2.07 4.34 4.30
C ALA A 9 -1.38 3.80 3.03
N ILE A 10 -1.85 4.19 1.84
CA ILE A 10 -1.22 3.82 0.56
C ILE A 10 0.25 4.27 0.55
N LYS A 11 0.52 5.54 0.88
CA LYS A 11 1.88 6.08 0.88
C LYS A 11 2.80 5.32 1.84
N GLU A 12 2.35 5.10 3.08
CA GLU A 12 3.17 4.41 4.08
C GLU A 12 3.46 2.95 3.70
N LEU A 13 2.45 2.24 3.18
CA LEU A 13 2.62 0.86 2.74
C LEU A 13 3.54 0.75 1.53
N SER A 14 3.43 1.66 0.56
CA SER A 14 4.35 1.69 -0.59
C SER A 14 5.80 1.92 -0.15
N ILE A 15 6.05 2.85 0.79
CA ILE A 15 7.41 3.09 1.32
C ILE A 15 7.97 1.81 1.98
N ARG A 16 7.15 1.08 2.74
CA ARG A 16 7.57 -0.19 3.37
C ARG A 16 7.80 -1.29 2.35
N ALA A 17 6.99 -1.35 1.28
CA ALA A 17 7.17 -2.33 0.20
C ALA A 17 8.49 -2.09 -0.51
N ASP A 18 8.78 -0.84 -0.88
CA ASP A 18 10.03 -0.46 -1.54
C ASP A 18 11.26 -0.76 -0.66
N LEU A 19 11.14 -0.60 0.66
CA LEU A 19 12.19 -0.99 1.61
C LEU A 19 12.38 -2.50 1.64
N ALA A 20 11.29 -3.27 1.73
CA ALA A 20 11.35 -4.72 1.75
C ALA A 20 12.02 -5.29 0.49
N GLU A 21 11.74 -4.73 -0.69
CA GLU A 21 12.43 -5.13 -1.93
C GLU A 21 13.93 -4.85 -1.90
N ARG A 22 14.33 -3.67 -1.38
CA ARG A 22 15.75 -3.32 -1.26
C ARG A 22 16.49 -4.24 -0.29
N GLU A 23 15.79 -4.78 0.70
CA GLU A 23 16.32 -5.73 1.67
C GLU A 23 16.23 -7.20 1.21
N GLY A 24 15.69 -7.47 0.01
CA GLY A 24 15.49 -8.83 -0.51
C GLY A 24 14.36 -9.60 0.17
N ARG A 25 13.46 -8.91 0.89
CA ARG A 25 12.28 -9.48 1.55
C ARG A 25 11.09 -9.47 0.59
N ASP A 26 11.19 -10.25 -0.48
CA ASP A 26 10.24 -10.20 -1.60
C ASP A 26 8.81 -10.60 -1.21
N GLU A 27 8.64 -11.53 -0.26
CA GLU A 27 7.32 -11.93 0.23
C GLU A 27 6.63 -10.78 0.98
N ASP A 28 7.36 -10.09 1.87
CA ASP A 28 6.87 -8.93 2.60
C ASP A 28 6.50 -7.80 1.62
N ALA A 29 7.35 -7.56 0.61
CA ALA A 29 7.07 -6.58 -0.43
C ALA A 29 5.78 -6.91 -1.19
N ARG A 30 5.57 -8.19 -1.54
CA ARG A 30 4.37 -8.65 -2.23
C ARG A 30 3.11 -8.43 -1.38
N GLU A 31 3.12 -8.82 -0.11
CA GLU A 31 1.98 -8.63 0.79
C GLU A 31 1.63 -7.14 0.93
N LEU A 32 2.64 -6.28 1.12
CA LEU A 32 2.44 -4.85 1.23
C LEU A 32 1.84 -4.25 -0.04
N ARG A 33 2.26 -4.72 -1.22
CA ARG A 33 1.71 -4.30 -2.51
C ARG A 33 0.27 -4.77 -2.73
N GLU A 34 -0.07 -5.99 -2.33
CA GLU A 34 -1.45 -6.47 -2.37
C GLU A 34 -2.37 -5.58 -1.51
N ARG A 35 -1.90 -5.18 -0.33
CA ARG A 35 -2.64 -4.25 0.54
C ARG A 35 -2.78 -2.86 -0.07
N VAL A 36 -1.70 -2.32 -0.67
CA VAL A 36 -1.76 -1.05 -1.42
C VAL A 36 -2.82 -1.11 -2.51
N ARG A 37 -2.84 -2.19 -3.30
CA ARG A 37 -3.83 -2.39 -4.35
C ARG A 37 -5.26 -2.38 -3.80
N GLY A 38 -5.51 -3.08 -2.70
CA GLY A 38 -6.83 -3.06 -2.05
C GLY A 38 -7.28 -1.64 -1.65
N TYR A 39 -6.38 -0.82 -1.11
CA TYR A 39 -6.69 0.56 -0.79
C TYR A 39 -6.89 1.45 -2.03
N GLN A 40 -6.15 1.21 -3.12
CA GLN A 40 -6.35 1.90 -4.39
C GLN A 40 -7.72 1.58 -4.99
N GLU A 41 -8.15 0.31 -4.92
CA GLU A 41 -9.48 -0.12 -5.37
C GLU A 41 -10.59 0.52 -4.52
N GLU A 42 -10.43 0.56 -3.19
CA GLU A 42 -11.34 1.27 -2.29
C GLU A 42 -11.42 2.78 -2.62
N LEU A 43 -10.27 3.42 -2.86
CA LEU A 43 -10.21 4.83 -3.24
C LEU A 43 -10.94 5.09 -4.58
N ALA A 44 -10.78 4.20 -5.55
CA ALA A 44 -11.44 4.31 -6.85
C ALA A 44 -12.97 4.15 -6.78
N ARG A 45 -13.49 3.48 -5.75
CA ARG A 45 -14.94 3.33 -5.49
C ARG A 45 -15.55 4.53 -4.77
N ARG A 46 -14.73 5.45 -4.27
CA ARG A 46 -15.22 6.66 -3.59
C ARG A 46 -15.53 7.75 -4.63
N PRO A 47 -16.67 8.43 -4.49
CA PRO A 47 -17.11 9.46 -5.43
C PRO A 47 -16.21 10.71 -5.41
#